data_AF-A0A8S8ZGV9-F1
#
_entry.id   AF-A0A8S8ZGV9-F1
#
_cell.length_a   1.000
_cell.length_b   1.000
_cell.length_c   1.000
_cell.angle_alpha   90.00
_cell.angle_beta   90.00
_cell.angle_gamma   90.00
#
_symmetry.space_group_name_H-M   'P 1'
#
loop_
_entity.id
_entity.type
_entity.pdbx_description
1 polymer ?
#
loop_
_entity_poly.entity_id
_entity_poly.type
_entity_poly.pdbx_seq_one_letter_code
_entity_poly.pdbx_strand_id
1 'polypeptide(L)'
;MADSSDNANQAPAIDETPISPSRPDPQRKNSLEQHLKHRPVRQELVKKNILPASNAAPGLIAQQKELEKHMRADSLNEKIAHRPSPESLIKEGVLHEDPRSPEEKYQEAIEEEYAKREGGA
;
A
#
# COMPACT_ATOMS: atom_id res chain seq x y z
N MET A 1 -32.18 33.71 -12.67
CA MET A 1 -31.69 33.10 -11.42
C MET A 1 -31.62 31.59 -11.66
N ALA A 2 -30.42 31.02 -11.47
CA ALA A 2 -30.07 29.59 -11.33
C ALA A 2 -30.44 28.60 -12.46
N ASP A 3 -29.49 28.48 -13.38
CA ASP A 3 -28.85 27.26 -13.93
C ASP A 3 -29.55 25.89 -13.76
N SER A 4 -29.92 25.30 -14.89
CA SER A 4 -30.16 23.87 -15.06
C SER A 4 -29.02 23.32 -15.91
N SER A 5 -28.30 22.30 -15.43
CA SER A 5 -28.21 20.97 -16.06
C SER A 5 -27.01 20.18 -15.54
N ASP A 6 -27.35 19.02 -14.98
CA ASP A 6 -26.50 17.93 -14.55
C ASP A 6 -25.38 17.57 -15.54
N ASN A 7 -24.13 17.62 -15.06
CA ASN A 7 -22.98 17.04 -15.74
C ASN A 7 -22.99 15.52 -15.53
N ALA A 8 -23.77 14.84 -16.38
CA ALA A 8 -23.86 13.39 -16.41
C ALA A 8 -22.52 12.78 -16.80
N ASN A 9 -21.97 12.03 -15.86
CA ASN A 9 -20.86 11.10 -15.99
C ASN A 9 -21.16 10.04 -17.08
N GLN A 10 -20.93 10.38 -18.35
CA GLN A 10 -20.96 9.41 -19.45
C GLN A 10 -19.63 8.67 -19.49
N ALA A 11 -19.65 7.38 -19.14
CA ALA A 11 -18.56 6.48 -19.48
C ALA A 11 -18.31 6.55 -21.00
N PRO A 12 -17.04 6.59 -21.46
CA PRO A 12 -16.75 6.64 -22.89
C PRO A 12 -17.34 5.40 -23.56
N ALA A 13 -18.11 5.62 -24.62
CA ALA A 13 -18.70 4.54 -25.41
C ALA A 13 -17.60 3.55 -25.84
N ILE A 14 -17.77 2.28 -25.47
CA ILE A 14 -16.81 1.21 -25.79
C ILE A 14 -16.83 1.01 -27.31
N ASP A 15 -15.70 1.27 -27.96
CA ASP A 15 -15.53 1.10 -29.41
C ASP A 15 -15.40 -0.40 -29.75
N GLU A 16 -16.48 -1.00 -30.23
CA GLU A 16 -16.56 -2.41 -30.63
C GLU A 16 -16.04 -2.68 -32.06
N THR A 17 -15.39 -1.70 -32.71
CA THR A 17 -14.88 -1.90 -34.07
C THR A 17 -13.77 -2.97 -34.11
N PRO A 18 -13.80 -3.91 -35.08
CA PRO A 18 -12.84 -5.01 -35.13
C PRO A 18 -11.39 -4.49 -35.29
N ILE A 19 -10.44 -5.19 -34.67
CA ILE A 19 -8.98 -4.91 -34.69
C ILE A 19 -8.33 -5.27 -36.05
N SER A 20 -9.10 -5.81 -37.00
CA SER A 20 -8.59 -6.26 -38.29
C SER A 20 -7.86 -5.14 -39.06
N PRO A 21 -6.69 -5.43 -39.66
CA PRO A 21 -5.87 -4.45 -40.37
C PRO A 21 -6.50 -3.95 -41.69
N SER A 22 -7.68 -4.45 -42.06
CA SER A 22 -8.34 -4.20 -43.34
C SER A 22 -9.00 -2.82 -43.45
N ARG A 23 -9.19 -2.09 -42.34
CA ARG A 23 -9.69 -0.71 -42.37
C ARG A 23 -8.88 0.19 -41.43
N PRO A 24 -8.11 1.15 -41.97
CA PRO A 24 -7.46 2.14 -41.14
C PRO A 24 -8.51 3.14 -40.67
N ASP A 25 -9.08 2.97 -39.48
CA ASP A 25 -9.89 4.02 -38.85
C ASP A 25 -8.97 5.20 -38.48
N PRO A 26 -9.04 6.34 -39.18
CA PRO A 26 -8.15 7.46 -38.91
C PRO A 26 -8.39 8.03 -37.51
N GLN A 27 -9.62 7.97 -37.00
CA GLN A 27 -9.97 8.42 -35.64
C GLN A 27 -9.26 7.59 -34.55
N ARG A 28 -9.19 6.26 -34.70
CA ARG A 28 -8.47 5.36 -33.77
C ARG A 28 -6.97 5.61 -33.81
N LYS A 29 -6.41 5.79 -35.02
CA LYS A 29 -5.00 6.16 -35.20
C LYS A 29 -4.66 7.47 -34.50
N ASN A 30 -5.51 8.50 -34.68
CA ASN A 30 -5.33 9.81 -34.05
C ASN A 30 -5.43 9.72 -32.52
N SER A 31 -6.39 8.96 -31.98
CA SER A 31 -6.53 8.75 -30.54
C SER A 31 -5.31 8.03 -29.95
N LEU A 32 -4.87 6.92 -30.54
CA LEU A 32 -3.68 6.20 -30.08
C LEU A 32 -2.43 7.09 -30.12
N GLU A 33 -2.26 7.87 -31.20
CA GLU A 33 -1.14 8.81 -31.32
C GLU A 33 -1.14 9.85 -30.19
N GLN A 34 -2.31 10.41 -29.85
CA GLN A 34 -2.46 11.35 -28.72
C GLN A 34 -2.11 10.70 -27.38
N HIS A 35 -2.52 9.46 -27.13
CA HIS A 35 -2.21 8.74 -25.88
C HIS A 35 -0.73 8.37 -25.78
N LEU A 36 -0.08 8.02 -26.89
CA LEU A 36 1.35 7.73 -26.93
C LEU A 36 2.19 8.99 -26.66
N LYS A 37 1.76 10.17 -27.14
CA LYS A 37 2.42 11.46 -26.86
C LYS A 37 2.43 11.81 -25.36
N HIS A 38 1.37 11.47 -24.64
CA HIS A 38 1.22 11.76 -23.21
C HIS A 38 1.55 10.55 -22.32
N ARG A 39 2.21 9.52 -22.87
CA ARG A 39 2.52 8.29 -22.13
C ARG A 39 3.48 8.60 -20.97
N PRO A 40 3.12 8.30 -19.71
CA PRO A 40 4.01 8.47 -18.58
C PRO A 40 5.27 7.60 -18.68
N VAL A 41 6.39 8.11 -18.18
CA VAL A 41 7.63 7.34 -18.09
C VAL A 41 7.54 6.25 -17.02
N ARG A 42 8.30 5.16 -17.19
CA ARG A 42 8.29 4.02 -16.24
C ARG A 42 8.53 4.46 -14.80
N GLN A 43 9.44 5.40 -14.57
CA GLN A 43 9.78 5.90 -13.24
C GLN A 43 8.58 6.52 -12.51
N GLU A 44 7.72 7.25 -13.22
CA GLU A 44 6.50 7.82 -12.63
C GLU A 44 5.50 6.74 -12.23
N LEU A 45 5.35 5.70 -13.06
CA LEU A 45 4.48 4.57 -12.74
C LEU A 45 4.96 3.80 -11.51
N VAL A 46 6.28 3.65 -11.36
CA VAL A 46 6.87 3.05 -10.16
C VAL A 46 6.64 3.92 -8.93
N LYS A 47 6.86 5.24 -9.04
CA LYS A 47 6.61 6.20 -7.95
C LYS A 47 5.15 6.20 -7.49
N LYS A 48 4.21 6.04 -8.44
CA LYS A 48 2.77 5.92 -8.17
C LYS A 48 2.36 4.51 -7.69
N ASN A 49 3.30 3.59 -7.46
CA ASN A 49 3.05 2.20 -7.10
C ASN A 49 2.16 1.42 -8.09
N ILE A 50 2.14 1.83 -9.37
CA ILE A 50 1.43 1.13 -10.44
C ILE A 50 2.30 -0.01 -10.99
N LEU A 51 3.58 0.30 -11.27
CA LEU A 51 4.57 -0.71 -11.69
C LEU A 51 5.48 -1.09 -10.52
N PRO A 52 5.87 -2.36 -10.39
CA PRO A 52 6.87 -2.78 -9.43
C PRO A 52 8.24 -2.21 -9.77
N ALA A 53 8.99 -1.81 -8.75
CA ALA A 53 10.36 -1.29 -8.87
C ALA A 53 11.42 -2.39 -9.15
N SER A 54 11.03 -3.49 -9.81
CA SER A 54 11.92 -4.63 -10.06
C SER A 54 12.40 -4.66 -11.52
N ASN A 55 13.61 -5.23 -11.69
CA ASN A 55 14.21 -5.56 -12.98
C ASN A 55 14.03 -7.05 -13.33
N ALA A 56 13.34 -7.83 -12.49
CA ALA A 56 13.06 -9.23 -12.74
C ALA A 56 12.13 -9.43 -13.95
N ALA A 57 12.20 -10.62 -14.56
CA ALA A 57 11.31 -10.99 -15.64
C ALA A 57 9.83 -10.93 -15.20
N PRO A 58 8.89 -10.51 -16.07
CA PRO A 58 7.48 -10.31 -15.69
C PRO A 58 6.82 -11.50 -14.99
N GLY A 59 7.17 -12.73 -15.39
CA GLY A 59 6.64 -13.95 -14.78
C GLY A 59 7.11 -14.22 -13.34
N LEU A 60 8.23 -13.63 -12.91
CA LEU A 60 8.83 -13.86 -11.59
C LEU A 60 8.49 -12.76 -10.58
N ILE A 61 7.98 -11.62 -11.04
CA ILE A 61 7.68 -10.45 -10.19
C ILE A 61 6.72 -10.81 -9.05
N ALA A 62 5.73 -11.66 -9.33
CA ALA A 62 4.75 -12.07 -8.33
C ALA A 62 5.41 -12.83 -7.17
N GLN A 63 6.22 -13.84 -7.49
CA GLN A 63 6.96 -14.64 -6.51
C GLN A 63 8.01 -13.81 -5.77
N GLN A 64 8.71 -12.92 -6.46
CA GLN A 64 9.64 -11.98 -5.82
C GLN A 64 8.94 -11.13 -4.76
N LYS A 65 7.78 -10.53 -5.11
CA LYS A 65 7.02 -9.68 -4.19
C LYS A 65 6.53 -10.45 -2.97
N GLU A 66 6.09 -11.69 -3.17
CA GLU A 66 5.66 -12.58 -2.09
C GLU A 66 6.82 -12.89 -1.14
N LEU A 67 7.97 -13.29 -1.67
CA LEU A 67 9.18 -13.52 -0.88
C LEU A 67 9.60 -12.28 -0.10
N GLU A 68 9.67 -11.12 -0.76
CA GLU A 68 10.02 -9.85 -0.10
C GLU A 68 9.02 -9.49 1.02
N LYS A 69 7.74 -9.82 0.86
CA LYS A 69 6.73 -9.63 1.91
C LYS A 69 7.02 -10.52 3.11
N HIS A 70 7.28 -11.81 2.89
CA HIS A 70 7.59 -12.76 3.97
C HIS A 70 8.86 -12.37 4.71
N MET A 71 9.95 -12.10 3.99
CA MET A 71 11.22 -11.65 4.61
C MET A 71 11.03 -10.40 5.47
N ARG A 72 10.22 -9.44 5.00
CA ARG A 72 9.94 -8.21 5.74
C ARG A 72 9.06 -8.47 6.97
N ALA A 73 8.10 -9.39 6.86
CA ALA A 73 7.27 -9.80 7.98
C ALA A 73 8.09 -10.51 9.07
N ASP A 74 8.97 -11.43 8.68
CA ASP A 74 9.83 -12.16 9.61
C ASP A 74 10.79 -11.21 10.35
N SER A 75 11.45 -10.31 9.61
CA SER A 75 12.32 -9.30 10.21
C SER A 75 11.56 -8.33 11.14
N LEU A 76 10.31 -8.01 10.81
CA LEU A 76 9.47 -7.18 11.67
C LEU A 76 9.06 -7.94 12.94
N ASN A 77 8.66 -9.20 12.82
CA ASN A 77 8.28 -10.05 13.95
C ASN A 77 9.44 -10.20 14.94
N GLU A 78 10.66 -10.44 14.45
CA GLU A 78 11.86 -10.52 15.29
C GLU A 78 12.10 -9.22 16.08
N LYS A 79 11.95 -8.06 15.42
CA LYS A 79 12.12 -6.75 16.07
C LYS A 79 11.01 -6.42 17.05
N ILE A 80 9.78 -6.86 16.78
CA ILE A 80 8.65 -6.68 17.69
C ILE A 80 8.82 -7.57 18.92
N ALA A 81 9.28 -8.82 18.75
CA ALA A 81 9.51 -9.75 19.86
C ALA A 81 10.55 -9.23 20.86
N HIS A 82 11.56 -8.51 20.37
CA HIS A 82 12.60 -7.89 21.20
C HIS A 82 12.35 -6.39 21.44
N ARG A 83 11.10 -5.92 21.32
CA ARG A 83 10.79 -4.50 21.50
C ARG A 83 11.03 -4.10 22.97
N PRO A 84 11.91 -3.10 23.24
CA PRO A 84 12.19 -2.66 24.61
C PRO A 84 10.94 -2.03 25.24
N SER A 85 10.79 -2.21 26.55
CA SER A 85 9.70 -1.60 27.31
C SER A 85 9.88 -0.08 27.42
N PRO A 86 8.80 0.72 27.55
CA PRO A 86 8.92 2.16 27.73
C PRO A 86 9.80 2.55 28.93
N GLU A 87 9.72 1.80 30.03
CA GLU A 87 10.54 2.03 31.22
C GLU A 87 12.04 1.90 30.93
N SER A 88 12.44 0.89 30.15
CA SER A 88 13.83 0.71 29.73
C SER A 88 14.32 1.88 28.88
N LEU A 89 13.49 2.40 27.98
CA LEU A 89 13.81 3.55 27.14
C LEU A 89 13.91 4.86 27.92
N ILE A 90 13.12 5.03 29.00
CA ILE A 90 13.22 6.17 29.91
C ILE A 90 14.54 6.12 30.68
N LYS A 91 14.91 4.94 31.19
CA LYS A 91 16.18 4.73 31.90
C LYS A 91 17.39 5.03 31.02
N GLU A 92 17.33 4.70 29.73
CA GLU A 92 18.38 4.98 28.75
C GLU A 92 18.37 6.45 28.25
N GLY A 93 17.38 7.26 28.65
CA GLY A 93 17.26 8.67 28.27
C GLY A 93 16.77 8.90 26.84
N VAL A 94 16.27 7.86 26.16
CA VAL A 94 15.67 7.96 24.82
C VAL A 94 14.27 8.56 24.90
N LEU A 95 13.53 8.22 25.96
CA LEU A 95 12.17 8.69 26.21
C LEU A 95 12.13 9.54 27.49
N HIS A 96 11.36 10.63 27.50
CA HIS A 96 11.26 11.52 28.67
C HIS A 96 10.18 11.06 29.65
N GLU A 97 9.01 10.69 29.13
CA GLU A 97 7.87 10.18 29.87
C GLU A 97 7.20 9.06 29.09
N ASP A 98 6.53 8.15 29.80
CA ASP A 98 5.84 7.04 29.16
C ASP A 98 4.59 7.54 28.41
N PRO A 99 4.49 7.36 27.08
CA PRO A 99 3.41 7.90 26.26
C PRO A 99 2.05 7.21 26.45
N ARG A 100 1.98 6.11 27.23
CA ARG A 100 0.72 5.41 27.53
C ARG A 100 -0.19 6.26 28.42
N SER A 101 -1.48 6.24 28.14
CA SER A 101 -2.51 6.86 28.99
C SER A 101 -2.54 6.18 30.37
N PRO A 102 -2.86 6.89 31.47
CA PRO A 102 -3.05 6.27 32.78
C PRO A 102 -4.02 5.08 32.74
N GLU A 103 -5.10 5.18 31.96
CA GLU A 103 -6.10 4.12 31.79
C GLU A 103 -5.50 2.84 31.20
N GLU A 104 -4.62 2.97 30.20
CA GLU A 104 -3.96 1.82 29.56
C GLU A 104 -3.01 1.11 30.52
N LYS A 105 -2.34 1.86 31.39
CA LYS A 105 -1.46 1.28 32.43
C LYS A 105 -2.25 0.50 33.48
N TYR A 106 -3.43 1.00 33.86
CA TYR A 106 -4.31 0.27 34.79
C TYR A 106 -4.80 -1.03 34.18
N GLN A 107 -5.20 -1.02 32.91
CA GLN A 107 -5.66 -2.22 32.20
C GLN A 107 -4.55 -3.27 32.12
N GLU A 108 -3.34 -2.87 31.70
CA GLU A 108 -2.16 -3.77 31.64
C GLU A 108 -1.84 -4.37 33.01
N ALA A 109 -1.86 -3.57 34.08
CA ALA A 109 -1.62 -4.06 35.43
C ALA A 109 -2.68 -5.07 35.91
N ILE A 110 -3.96 -4.87 35.53
CA ILE A 110 -5.04 -5.82 35.83
C ILE A 110 -4.84 -7.11 35.04
N GLU A 111 -4.51 -7.01 33.74
CA GLU A 111 -4.25 -8.17 32.88
C GLU A 111 -3.06 -9.00 33.38
N GLU A 112 -1.96 -8.35 33.79
CA GLU A 112 -0.80 -9.02 34.38
C GLU A 112 -1.15 -9.75 35.69
N GLU A 113 -1.97 -9.13 36.56
CA GLU A 113 -2.43 -9.76 37.81
C GLU A 113 -3.27 -11.01 37.53
N TYR A 114 -4.15 -10.94 36.54
CA TYR A 114 -4.99 -12.05 36.10
C TYR A 114 -4.16 -13.18 35.49
N ALA A 115 -3.23 -12.85 34.58
CA ALA A 115 -2.31 -13.81 33.96
C ALA A 115 -1.43 -14.53 35.00
N LYS A 116 -1.00 -13.81 36.05
CA LYS A 116 -0.19 -14.36 37.14
C LYS A 116 -0.98 -15.30 38.06
N ARG A 117 -2.29 -15.08 38.20
CA ARG A 117 -3.18 -15.90 39.04
C ARG A 117 -3.69 -17.15 38.32
N GLU A 118 -3.99 -17.07 37.02
CA GLU A 118 -4.55 -18.20 36.25
C GLU A 118 -3.51 -19.22 35.78
N GLY A 119 -2.21 -18.97 35.96
CA GLY A 119 -1.15 -19.95 35.72
C GLY A 119 -0.82 -20.14 34.23
N GLY A 120 0.38 -19.68 33.87
CA GLY A 120 0.96 -19.94 32.55
C GLY A 120 1.05 -21.44 32.23
N ALA A 121 0.64 -21.78 31.02
CA ALA A 121 1.08 -22.98 30.31
C ALA A 121 2.32 -22.65 29.48
#